data_AF-A0A972ULA0-F1
#
_entry.id   AF-A0A972ULA0-F1
#
_cell.length_a   1.000
_cell.length_b   1.000
_cell.length_c   1.000
_cell.angle_alpha   90.00
_cell.angle_beta   90.00
_cell.angle_gamma   90.00
#
_symmetry.space_group_name_H-M   'P 1'
#
loop_
_entity.id
_entity.type
_entity.pdbx_description
1 polymer ?
#
loop_
_entity_poly.entity_id
_entity_poly.type
_entity_poly.pdbx_seq_one_letter_code
_entity_poly.pdbx_strand_id
1 'polypeptide(L)'
;MAYKTLLFAVAAVALSGAAQARDQIRIVGSSTVFPFAASVAEQFGKTTKFKTPVIESTGSGGGLKLFCAGVGVRHPDITNASRRIKASEIKRCSKNGVTAITEVKIGFDGIVIANSKKGAKSNLTLRQIFLALAKKVPSDATGAKLIDNPYKKWSDIDASLPNVRIEVLGPPPTSGTRDAFVELAMEGGCKTFPAIKAMKKSRKKFYKAICHGVREDGAFIEAGENDNLIVQK
;
A
#
# COMPACT_ATOMS: atom_id res chain seq x y z
N MET A 1 68.08 15.65 47.39
CA MET A 1 67.30 15.00 46.32
C MET A 1 65.87 15.49 46.42
N ALA A 2 65.42 16.34 45.50
CA ALA A 2 64.08 16.90 45.48
C ALA A 2 63.24 16.17 44.43
N TYR A 3 62.21 15.43 44.85
CA TYR A 3 61.27 14.79 43.93
C TYR A 3 60.14 15.80 43.63
N LYS A 4 60.15 16.38 42.42
CA LYS A 4 59.03 17.15 41.88
C LYS A 4 58.06 16.18 41.23
N THR A 5 56.95 15.87 41.91
CA THR A 5 55.85 15.12 41.32
C THR A 5 54.90 16.11 40.64
N LEU A 6 54.95 16.22 39.30
CA LEU A 6 53.97 16.96 38.52
C LEU A 6 52.66 16.15 38.45
N LEU A 7 51.59 16.67 39.04
CA LEU A 7 50.22 16.21 38.79
C LEU A 7 49.69 16.91 37.53
N PHE A 8 49.59 16.18 36.42
CA PHE A 8 48.80 16.58 35.26
C PHE A 8 47.32 16.23 35.52
N ALA A 9 46.49 17.23 35.80
CA ALA A 9 45.04 17.07 35.82
C ALA A 9 44.51 17.10 34.38
N VAL A 10 44.18 15.94 33.82
CA VAL A 10 43.47 15.85 32.54
C VAL A 10 41.99 16.11 32.82
N ALA A 11 41.52 17.31 32.53
CA ALA A 11 40.09 17.64 32.54
C ALA A 11 39.43 17.00 31.30
N ALA A 12 38.84 15.82 31.47
CA ALA A 12 37.98 15.21 30.46
C ALA A 12 36.68 16.03 30.35
N VAL A 13 36.62 16.93 29.38
CA VAL A 13 35.37 17.60 29.00
C VAL A 13 34.49 16.54 28.31
N ALA A 14 33.60 15.92 29.09
CA ALA A 14 32.53 15.11 28.54
C ALA A 14 31.60 16.05 27.74
N LEU A 15 31.72 16.07 26.42
CA LEU A 15 30.66 16.60 25.56
C LEU A 15 29.46 15.66 25.69
N SER A 16 28.61 15.93 26.67
CA SER A 16 27.23 15.44 26.72
C SER A 16 26.46 16.11 25.59
N GLY A 17 26.54 15.53 24.40
CA GLY A 17 25.65 15.88 23.30
C GLY A 17 24.21 15.71 23.78
N ALA A 18 23.46 16.80 23.87
CA ALA A 18 22.06 16.76 24.23
C ALA A 18 21.33 15.84 23.25
N ALA A 19 20.90 14.67 23.71
CA ALA A 19 20.04 13.79 22.94
C ALA A 19 18.69 14.51 22.75
N GLN A 20 18.54 15.21 21.63
CA GLN A 20 17.27 15.80 21.21
C GLN A 20 16.29 14.65 20.91
N ALA A 21 15.50 14.28 21.91
CA ALA A 21 14.37 13.40 21.72
C ALA A 21 13.37 14.12 20.79
N ARG A 22 12.93 13.43 19.73
CA ARG A 22 11.87 13.95 18.86
C ARG A 22 10.58 14.02 19.66
N ASP A 23 9.99 15.20 19.71
CA ASP A 23 8.80 15.53 20.52
C ASP A 23 7.47 15.37 19.75
N GLN A 24 7.44 14.51 18.74
CA GLN A 24 6.27 14.33 17.87
C GLN A 24 6.28 12.93 17.32
N ILE A 25 5.15 12.23 17.32
CA ILE A 25 5.04 10.86 16.78
C ILE A 25 5.08 10.90 15.24
N ARG A 26 5.72 9.92 14.61
CA ARG A 26 5.80 9.75 13.15
C ARG A 26 5.21 8.40 12.76
N ILE A 27 4.28 8.47 11.82
CA ILE A 27 3.52 7.33 11.35
C ILE A 27 3.71 7.23 9.83
N VAL A 28 3.94 6.03 9.34
CA VAL A 28 4.00 5.75 7.90
C VAL A 28 3.06 4.58 7.58
N GLY A 29 2.67 4.42 6.31
CA GLY A 29 2.06 3.15 5.91
C GLY A 29 1.05 3.21 4.78
N SER A 30 0.04 2.36 4.90
CA SER A 30 -1.04 2.17 3.95
C SER A 30 -1.77 3.48 3.61
N SER A 31 -1.99 3.70 2.33
CA SER A 31 -2.90 4.73 1.82
C SER A 31 -4.35 4.46 2.17
N THR A 32 -4.76 3.19 2.33
CA THR A 32 -6.14 2.83 2.71
C THR A 32 -6.44 3.18 4.16
N VAL A 33 -5.43 3.10 5.03
CA VAL A 33 -5.56 3.41 6.47
C VAL A 33 -5.22 4.88 6.75
N PHE A 34 -4.60 5.57 5.79
CA PHE A 34 -4.15 6.95 5.94
C PHE A 34 -5.26 7.91 6.40
N PRO A 35 -6.48 7.93 5.80
CA PRO A 35 -7.52 8.87 6.23
C PRO A 35 -7.96 8.63 7.69
N PHE A 36 -8.05 7.38 8.12
CA PHE A 36 -8.39 7.03 9.51
C PHE A 36 -7.29 7.45 10.48
N ALA A 37 -6.04 7.15 10.13
CA ALA A 37 -4.89 7.54 10.94
C ALA A 37 -4.78 9.08 11.04
N ALA A 38 -5.02 9.80 9.94
CA ALA A 38 -5.02 11.26 9.90
C ALA A 38 -6.05 11.86 10.86
N SER A 39 -7.29 11.39 10.78
CA SER A 39 -8.36 11.81 11.70
C SER A 39 -8.01 11.55 13.17
N VAL A 40 -7.43 10.39 13.48
CA VAL A 40 -6.98 10.06 14.85
C VAL A 40 -5.84 10.96 15.31
N ALA A 41 -4.86 11.23 14.45
CA ALA A 41 -3.74 12.11 14.79
C ALA A 41 -4.20 13.55 15.02
N GLU A 42 -5.08 14.07 14.16
CA GLU A 42 -5.70 15.40 14.35
C GLU A 42 -6.45 15.47 15.68
N GLN A 43 -7.28 14.47 15.98
CA GLN A 43 -8.02 14.43 17.24
C GLN A 43 -7.10 14.34 18.46
N PHE A 44 -6.01 13.57 18.36
CA PHE A 44 -5.01 13.47 19.41
C PHE A 44 -4.32 14.81 19.68
N GLY A 45 -3.93 15.55 18.63
CA GLY A 45 -3.35 16.88 18.76
C GLY A 45 -4.32 17.93 19.30
N LYS A 46 -5.61 17.81 19.00
CA LYS A 46 -6.66 18.72 19.49
C LYS A 46 -7.03 18.48 20.96
N THR A 47 -6.96 17.24 21.43
CA THR A 47 -7.49 16.86 22.76
C THR A 47 -6.42 16.61 23.81
N THR A 48 -5.15 16.61 23.43
CA THR A 48 -4.03 16.37 24.35
C THR A 48 -3.04 17.53 24.34
N LYS A 49 -2.09 17.52 25.28
CA LYS A 49 -0.97 18.46 25.33
C LYS A 49 0.17 18.15 24.34
N PHE A 50 0.07 17.02 23.62
CA PHE A 50 1.13 16.53 22.74
C PHE A 50 0.95 17.06 21.32
N LYS A 51 2.05 17.19 20.57
CA LYS A 51 2.02 17.59 19.16
C LYS A 51 1.26 16.57 18.31
N THR A 52 0.48 17.06 17.35
CA THR A 52 -0.19 16.24 16.34
C THR A 52 0.81 15.32 15.64
N PRO A 53 0.61 14.00 15.62
CA PRO A 53 1.48 13.07 14.89
C PRO A 53 1.62 13.43 13.41
N VAL A 54 2.81 13.27 12.84
CA VAL A 54 3.03 13.39 11.39
C VAL A 54 2.75 12.04 10.75
N ILE A 55 1.92 12.02 9.71
CA ILE A 55 1.56 10.80 8.99
C ILE A 55 1.94 10.94 7.52
N GLU A 56 2.61 9.94 6.98
CA GLU A 56 3.02 9.88 5.57
C GLU A 56 2.47 8.61 4.90
N SER A 57 1.69 8.78 3.84
CA SER A 57 1.22 7.67 3.01
C SER A 57 2.38 7.15 2.15
N THR A 58 2.79 5.90 2.39
CA THR A 58 3.95 5.26 1.72
C THR A 58 3.64 3.85 1.19
N GLY A 59 2.38 3.41 1.33
CA GLY A 59 1.91 2.05 1.10
C GLY A 59 2.37 1.07 2.19
N SER A 60 1.59 0.03 2.47
CA SER A 60 1.86 -0.94 3.56
C SER A 60 3.27 -1.53 3.52
N GLY A 61 3.76 -1.91 2.34
CA GLY A 61 5.12 -2.45 2.18
C GLY A 61 6.24 -1.40 2.25
N GLY A 62 5.95 -0.15 1.88
CA GLY A 62 6.87 0.98 1.98
C GLY A 62 7.01 1.43 3.43
N GLY A 63 5.89 1.63 4.12
CA GLY A 63 5.84 1.97 5.54
C GLY A 63 6.57 0.95 6.41
N LEU A 64 6.28 -0.35 6.22
CA LEU A 64 7.02 -1.42 6.92
C LEU A 64 8.52 -1.44 6.58
N LYS A 65 8.95 -0.94 5.41
CA LYS A 65 10.38 -0.82 5.08
C LYS A 65 11.03 0.31 5.87
N LEU A 66 10.34 1.45 6.00
CA LEU A 66 10.81 2.62 6.74
C LEU A 66 10.80 2.35 8.25
N PHE A 67 9.72 1.77 8.77
CA PHE A 67 9.59 1.36 10.17
C PHE A 67 10.64 0.31 10.56
N CYS A 68 10.80 -0.75 9.77
CA CYS A 68 11.83 -1.76 10.04
C CYS A 68 13.27 -1.28 9.75
N ALA A 69 13.51 -0.01 9.42
CA ALA A 69 14.87 0.47 9.14
C ALA A 69 15.72 0.67 10.41
N GLY A 70 15.09 0.77 11.59
CA GLY A 70 15.78 0.91 12.87
C GLY A 70 14.88 1.48 13.95
N VAL A 71 15.47 1.72 15.13
CA VAL A 71 14.81 2.36 16.29
C VAL A 71 15.44 3.74 16.51
N GLY A 72 14.66 4.67 17.05
CA GLY A 72 15.12 6.00 17.45
C GLY A 72 14.56 7.13 16.59
N VAL A 73 14.99 8.36 16.88
CA VAL A 73 14.34 9.59 16.40
C VAL A 73 14.29 9.76 14.87
N ARG A 74 15.15 9.05 14.14
CA ARG A 74 15.22 9.06 12.66
C ARG A 74 14.27 8.08 11.98
N HIS A 75 13.62 7.19 12.73
CA HIS A 75 12.75 6.15 12.22
C HIS A 75 11.29 6.41 12.64
N PRO A 76 10.29 5.95 11.86
CA PRO A 76 8.89 6.02 12.25
C PRO A 76 8.61 5.22 13.52
N ASP A 77 7.70 5.71 14.36
CA ASP A 77 7.29 5.04 15.60
C ASP A 77 6.18 4.02 15.35
N ILE A 78 5.33 4.30 14.37
CA ILE A 78 4.17 3.48 14.03
C ILE A 78 4.18 3.24 12.53
N THR A 79 3.85 2.01 12.12
CA THR A 79 3.45 1.73 10.75
C THR A 79 2.05 1.16 10.72
N ASN A 80 1.15 1.81 9.99
CA ASN A 80 -0.15 1.22 9.68
C ASN A 80 -0.03 0.35 8.41
N ALA A 81 -0.92 -0.62 8.26
CA ALA A 81 -0.93 -1.54 7.12
C ALA A 81 -2.34 -2.07 6.84
N SER A 82 -2.68 -2.22 5.55
CA SER A 82 -3.91 -2.85 5.05
C SER A 82 -3.88 -4.38 5.05
N ARG A 83 -2.79 -4.96 5.54
CA ARG A 83 -2.57 -6.40 5.59
C ARG A 83 -1.67 -6.75 6.76
N ARG A 84 -1.73 -8.02 7.16
CA ARG A 84 -0.83 -8.57 8.17
C ARG A 84 0.63 -8.36 7.78
N ILE A 85 1.47 -8.08 8.78
CA ILE A 85 2.93 -8.07 8.61
C ILE A 85 3.43 -9.45 8.17
N LYS A 86 4.36 -9.51 7.22
CA LYS A 86 4.93 -10.77 6.72
C LYS A 86 6.08 -11.23 7.59
N ALA A 87 6.30 -12.55 7.65
CA ALA A 87 7.47 -13.13 8.33
C ALA A 87 8.80 -12.55 7.84
N SER A 88 8.91 -12.25 6.53
CA SER A 88 10.10 -11.60 5.97
C SER A 88 10.27 -10.14 6.42
N GLU A 89 9.18 -9.43 6.71
CA GLU A 89 9.19 -8.07 7.24
C GLU A 89 9.58 -8.07 8.72
N ILE A 90 9.05 -9.02 9.52
CA ILE A 90 9.47 -9.24 10.91
C ILE A 90 10.97 -9.55 10.97
N LYS A 91 11.46 -10.47 10.13
CA LYS A 91 12.90 -10.81 10.08
C LYS A 91 13.76 -9.60 9.73
N ARG A 92 13.29 -8.72 8.84
CA ARG A 92 13.99 -7.46 8.51
C ARG A 92 14.02 -6.51 9.70
N CYS A 93 12.88 -6.32 10.36
CA CYS A 93 12.78 -5.51 11.57
C CYS A 93 13.77 -6.00 12.64
N SER A 94 13.75 -7.30 12.96
CA SER A 94 14.66 -7.90 13.94
C SER A 94 16.14 -7.71 13.58
N LYS A 95 16.52 -7.90 12.31
CA LYS A 95 17.89 -7.63 11.83
C LYS A 95 18.35 -6.19 12.04
N ASN A 96 17.43 -5.25 12.09
CA ASN A 96 17.68 -3.82 12.26
C ASN A 96 17.38 -3.34 13.70
N GLY A 97 17.29 -4.26 14.67
CA GLY A 97 17.08 -3.94 16.08
C GLY A 97 15.63 -3.62 16.48
N VAL A 98 14.69 -3.69 15.54
CA VAL A 98 13.25 -3.54 15.83
C VAL A 98 12.70 -4.90 16.26
N THR A 99 12.85 -5.23 17.55
CA THR A 99 12.51 -6.56 18.10
C THR A 99 11.18 -6.59 18.86
N ALA A 100 10.76 -5.46 19.43
CA ALA A 100 9.52 -5.33 20.20
C ALA A 100 8.39 -4.73 19.34
N ILE A 101 7.87 -5.51 18.38
CA ILE A 101 6.74 -5.09 17.55
C ILE A 101 5.43 -5.51 18.22
N THR A 102 4.53 -4.55 18.43
CA THR A 102 3.15 -4.81 18.83
C THR A 102 2.22 -4.66 17.64
N GLU A 103 1.57 -5.76 17.22
CA GLU A 103 0.56 -5.74 16.15
C GLU A 103 -0.84 -5.51 16.76
N VAL A 104 -1.51 -4.45 16.32
CA VAL A 104 -2.90 -4.15 16.73
C VAL A 104 -3.80 -4.23 15.50
N LYS A 105 -4.78 -5.15 15.53
CA LYS A 105 -5.79 -5.26 14.47
C LYS A 105 -6.93 -4.28 14.75
N ILE A 106 -7.13 -3.34 13.85
CA ILE A 106 -8.18 -2.31 13.97
C ILE A 106 -9.44 -2.62 13.15
N GLY A 107 -9.36 -3.55 12.20
CA GLY A 107 -10.49 -3.90 11.34
C GLY A 107 -10.13 -4.84 10.20
N PHE A 108 -11.10 -5.05 9.32
CA PHE A 108 -10.94 -5.77 8.07
C PHE A 108 -11.22 -4.81 6.91
N ASP A 109 -10.40 -4.89 5.88
CA ASP A 109 -10.54 -4.13 4.64
C ASP A 109 -11.08 -5.07 3.55
N GLY A 110 -11.92 -4.54 2.67
CA GLY A 110 -12.59 -5.31 1.63
C GLY A 110 -13.02 -4.42 0.47
N ILE A 111 -12.84 -4.93 -0.74
CA ILE A 111 -13.35 -4.30 -1.96
C ILE A 111 -14.55 -5.10 -2.45
N VAL A 112 -15.65 -4.39 -2.69
CA VAL A 112 -16.86 -4.96 -3.28
C VAL A 112 -16.97 -4.47 -4.72
N ILE A 113 -17.20 -5.40 -5.64
CA ILE A 113 -17.62 -5.08 -7.00
C ILE A 113 -19.14 -5.28 -7.03
N ALA A 114 -19.86 -4.18 -7.24
CA ALA A 114 -21.30 -4.17 -7.32
C ALA A 114 -21.77 -4.02 -8.77
N ASN A 115 -22.93 -4.60 -9.08
CA ASN A 115 -23.63 -4.44 -10.34
C ASN A 115 -25.10 -4.08 -10.08
N SER A 116 -25.78 -3.55 -11.09
CA SER A 116 -27.22 -3.26 -11.00
C SER A 116 -28.02 -4.51 -10.67
N LYS A 117 -29.01 -4.38 -9.80
CA LYS A 117 -29.95 -5.48 -9.45
C LYS A 117 -30.71 -6.02 -10.66
N LYS A 118 -30.94 -5.18 -11.68
CA LYS A 118 -31.60 -5.56 -12.94
C LYS A 118 -30.62 -6.16 -13.96
N GLY A 119 -29.32 -6.01 -13.74
CA GLY A 119 -28.28 -6.52 -14.61
C GLY A 119 -28.03 -8.02 -14.44
N ALA A 120 -27.34 -8.62 -15.42
CA ALA A 120 -26.89 -10.00 -15.32
C ALA A 120 -25.96 -10.15 -14.11
N LYS A 121 -26.24 -11.14 -13.25
CA LYS A 121 -25.33 -11.51 -12.16
C LYS A 121 -24.17 -12.28 -12.75
N SER A 122 -22.95 -11.94 -12.33
CA SER A 122 -21.75 -12.63 -12.78
C SER A 122 -20.82 -12.86 -11.61
N ASN A 123 -20.33 -14.10 -11.49
CA ASN A 123 -19.32 -14.44 -10.50
C ASN A 123 -17.93 -14.18 -11.10
N LEU A 124 -17.42 -12.97 -10.88
CA LEU A 124 -16.15 -12.55 -11.48
C LEU A 124 -14.97 -13.11 -10.71
N THR A 125 -14.06 -13.76 -11.44
CA THR A 125 -12.74 -14.11 -10.91
C THR A 125 -11.80 -12.92 -10.95
N LEU A 126 -10.78 -12.90 -10.07
CA LEU A 126 -9.75 -11.86 -10.11
C LEU A 126 -9.02 -11.81 -11.45
N ARG A 127 -8.84 -12.96 -12.11
CA ARG A 127 -8.23 -13.03 -13.45
C ARG A 127 -9.09 -12.31 -14.49
N GLN A 128 -10.41 -12.52 -14.48
CA GLN A 128 -11.32 -11.83 -15.39
C GLN A 128 -11.36 -10.33 -15.11
N ILE A 129 -11.33 -9.90 -13.83
CA ILE A 129 -11.25 -8.47 -13.46
C ILE A 129 -9.96 -7.83 -14.01
N PHE A 130 -8.82 -8.51 -13.83
CA PHE A 130 -7.55 -8.03 -14.38
C PHE A 130 -7.59 -7.93 -15.91
N LEU A 131 -8.09 -8.96 -16.60
CA LEU A 131 -8.22 -8.93 -18.07
C LEU A 131 -9.19 -7.85 -18.54
N ALA A 132 -10.24 -7.56 -17.78
CA ALA A 132 -11.19 -6.51 -18.12
C ALA A 132 -10.60 -5.10 -17.98
N LEU A 133 -9.81 -4.86 -16.93
CA LEU A 133 -9.50 -3.49 -16.49
C LEU A 133 -8.02 -3.11 -16.61
N ALA A 134 -7.10 -4.04 -16.87
CA ALA A 134 -5.69 -3.71 -17.00
C ALA A 134 -5.43 -2.92 -18.28
N LYS A 135 -4.47 -1.99 -18.24
CA LYS A 135 -4.03 -1.24 -19.44
C LYS A 135 -3.41 -2.17 -20.48
N LYS A 136 -2.63 -3.14 -20.02
CA LYS A 136 -2.02 -4.19 -20.84
C LYS A 136 -2.34 -5.56 -20.28
N VAL A 137 -2.62 -6.49 -21.18
CA VAL A 137 -2.95 -7.88 -20.84
C VAL A 137 -2.02 -8.85 -21.56
N PRO A 138 -1.80 -10.05 -21.00
CA PRO A 138 -1.20 -11.17 -21.72
C PRO A 138 -1.89 -11.46 -23.05
N SER A 139 -1.12 -11.63 -24.12
CA SER A 139 -1.63 -12.16 -25.38
C SER A 139 -1.65 -13.69 -25.42
N ASP A 140 -1.11 -14.34 -24.39
CA ASP A 140 -1.00 -15.78 -24.26
C ASP A 140 -1.24 -16.24 -22.81
N ALA A 141 -1.46 -17.54 -22.61
CA ALA A 141 -1.74 -18.09 -21.28
C ALA A 141 -0.56 -17.96 -20.30
N THR A 142 0.67 -17.82 -20.79
CA THR A 142 1.88 -17.74 -19.98
C THR A 142 2.11 -16.34 -19.40
N GLY A 143 1.67 -15.29 -20.11
CA GLY A 143 1.95 -13.89 -19.79
C GLY A 143 3.30 -13.39 -20.28
N ALA A 144 3.93 -14.08 -21.23
CA ALA A 144 5.25 -13.71 -21.75
C ALA A 144 5.20 -12.46 -22.65
N LYS A 145 4.14 -12.35 -23.47
CA LYS A 145 3.89 -11.18 -24.33
C LYS A 145 2.70 -10.38 -23.82
N LEU A 146 2.86 -9.05 -23.79
CA LEU A 146 1.83 -8.10 -23.38
C LEU A 146 1.36 -7.28 -24.58
N ILE A 147 0.06 -7.09 -24.67
CA ILE A 147 -0.61 -6.24 -25.66
C ILE A 147 -1.49 -5.23 -24.94
N ASP A 148 -1.85 -4.15 -25.62
CA ASP A 148 -2.89 -3.25 -25.14
C ASP A 148 -4.21 -4.01 -25.03
N ASN A 149 -5.03 -3.67 -24.04
CA ASN A 149 -6.22 -4.45 -23.71
C ASN A 149 -7.24 -4.47 -24.87
N PRO A 150 -7.47 -5.62 -25.54
CA PRO A 150 -8.35 -5.68 -26.69
C PRO A 150 -9.82 -5.87 -26.30
N TYR A 151 -10.10 -6.30 -25.05
CA TYR A 151 -11.43 -6.72 -24.64
C TYR A 151 -12.36 -5.51 -24.51
N LYS A 152 -13.52 -5.58 -25.17
CA LYS A 152 -14.53 -4.51 -25.15
C LYS A 152 -15.81 -4.97 -24.47
N LYS A 153 -16.10 -6.26 -24.45
CA LYS A 153 -17.22 -6.90 -23.76
C LYS A 153 -16.73 -7.95 -22.77
N TRP A 154 -17.53 -8.22 -21.75
CA TRP A 154 -17.18 -9.24 -20.76
C TRP A 154 -17.09 -10.64 -21.38
N SER A 155 -17.97 -10.95 -22.33
CA SER A 155 -17.92 -12.20 -23.12
C SER A 155 -16.65 -12.37 -23.95
N ASP A 156 -15.91 -11.30 -24.27
CA ASP A 156 -14.64 -11.41 -25.00
C ASP A 156 -13.55 -12.05 -24.13
N ILE A 157 -13.69 -11.97 -22.80
CA ILE A 157 -12.74 -12.51 -21.82
C ILE A 157 -13.05 -13.99 -21.54
N ASP A 158 -14.34 -14.30 -21.40
CA ASP A 158 -14.83 -15.62 -21.05
C ASP A 158 -16.29 -15.76 -21.49
N ALA A 159 -16.61 -16.83 -22.22
CA ALA A 159 -17.95 -17.06 -22.79
C ALA A 159 -19.05 -17.23 -21.73
N SER A 160 -18.69 -17.54 -20.48
CA SER A 160 -19.63 -17.59 -19.35
C SER A 160 -20.07 -16.21 -18.85
N LEU A 161 -19.39 -15.14 -19.28
CA LEU A 161 -19.71 -13.77 -18.88
C LEU A 161 -20.71 -13.12 -19.85
N PRO A 162 -21.47 -12.11 -19.41
CA PRO A 162 -22.50 -11.48 -20.23
C PRO A 162 -21.92 -10.81 -21.48
N ASN A 163 -22.68 -10.87 -22.59
CA ASN A 163 -22.35 -10.17 -23.84
C ASN A 163 -22.71 -8.68 -23.75
N VAL A 164 -22.14 -7.98 -22.77
CA VAL A 164 -22.32 -6.55 -22.52
C VAL A 164 -20.97 -5.85 -22.49
N ARG A 165 -20.97 -4.55 -22.83
CA ARG A 165 -19.77 -3.73 -22.82
C ARG A 165 -19.14 -3.72 -21.42
N ILE A 166 -17.81 -3.74 -21.38
CA ILE A 166 -17.07 -3.51 -20.14
C ILE A 166 -17.16 -2.03 -19.83
N GLU A 167 -17.86 -1.72 -18.74
CA GLU A 167 -17.94 -0.39 -18.17
C GLU A 167 -17.94 -0.55 -16.65
N VAL A 168 -16.92 -0.01 -16.00
CA VAL A 168 -16.73 -0.08 -14.55
C VAL A 168 -16.50 1.33 -14.04
N LEU A 169 -17.39 1.79 -13.17
CA LEU A 169 -17.18 2.98 -12.37
C LEU A 169 -16.28 2.61 -11.19
N GLY A 170 -15.26 3.41 -10.92
CA GLY A 170 -14.46 3.18 -9.74
C GLY A 170 -13.62 4.38 -9.31
N PRO A 171 -12.92 4.25 -8.18
CA PRO A 171 -12.31 5.39 -7.49
C PRO A 171 -11.17 6.03 -8.30
N PRO A 172 -10.92 7.34 -8.09
CA PRO A 172 -9.88 8.07 -8.81
C PRO A 172 -8.47 7.65 -8.35
N PRO A 173 -7.40 8.01 -9.08
CA PRO A 173 -6.02 7.68 -8.74
C PRO A 173 -5.54 8.17 -7.36
N THR A 174 -6.21 9.17 -6.78
CA THR A 174 -5.90 9.73 -5.45
C THR A 174 -6.53 8.95 -4.29
N SER A 175 -7.37 7.95 -4.58
CA SER A 175 -8.16 7.22 -3.59
C SER A 175 -7.39 6.09 -2.91
N GLY A 176 -7.56 5.95 -1.59
CA GLY A 176 -7.13 4.74 -0.87
C GLY A 176 -7.85 3.48 -1.39
N THR A 177 -9.13 3.58 -1.76
CA THR A 177 -9.91 2.48 -2.33
C THR A 177 -9.34 2.02 -3.67
N ARG A 178 -8.81 2.96 -4.48
CA ARG A 178 -8.10 2.63 -5.72
C ARG A 178 -6.84 1.83 -5.45
N ASP A 179 -6.06 2.22 -4.45
CA ASP A 179 -4.86 1.49 -4.04
C ASP A 179 -5.20 0.06 -3.56
N ALA A 180 -6.23 -0.09 -2.72
CA ALA A 180 -6.73 -1.40 -2.32
C ALA A 180 -7.19 -2.24 -3.52
N PHE A 181 -7.93 -1.65 -4.46
CA PHE A 181 -8.41 -2.34 -5.65
C PHE A 181 -7.25 -2.85 -6.52
N VAL A 182 -6.21 -2.03 -6.77
CA VAL A 182 -5.07 -2.49 -7.58
C VAL A 182 -4.21 -3.52 -6.85
N GLU A 183 -4.09 -3.46 -5.53
CA GLU A 183 -3.33 -4.44 -4.73
C GLU A 183 -4.06 -5.76 -4.54
N LEU A 184 -5.37 -5.74 -4.28
CA LEU A 184 -6.15 -6.93 -3.96
C LEU A 184 -6.71 -7.60 -5.23
N ALA A 185 -7.35 -6.83 -6.11
CA ALA A 185 -8.01 -7.36 -7.28
C ALA A 185 -7.07 -7.45 -8.48
N MET A 186 -6.50 -6.32 -8.92
CA MET A 186 -5.68 -6.28 -10.14
C MET A 186 -4.41 -7.11 -10.00
N GLU A 187 -3.60 -6.90 -8.96
CA GLU A 187 -2.42 -7.72 -8.70
C GLU A 187 -2.80 -9.18 -8.40
N GLY A 188 -3.94 -9.40 -7.76
CA GLY A 188 -4.51 -10.72 -7.48
C GLY A 188 -4.81 -11.53 -8.75
N GLY A 189 -5.36 -10.89 -9.78
CA GLY A 189 -5.57 -11.50 -11.10
C GLY A 189 -4.29 -11.60 -11.92
N CYS A 190 -3.49 -10.54 -11.92
CA CYS A 190 -2.22 -10.45 -12.65
C CYS A 190 -1.23 -11.56 -12.26
N LYS A 191 -1.15 -11.91 -10.97
CA LYS A 191 -0.25 -12.97 -10.48
C LYS A 191 -0.70 -14.40 -10.85
N THR A 192 -1.85 -14.56 -11.50
CA THR A 192 -2.29 -15.88 -12.01
C THR A 192 -1.53 -16.28 -13.27
N PHE A 193 -0.83 -15.36 -13.92
CA PHE A 193 0.01 -15.63 -15.10
C PHE A 193 1.45 -15.96 -14.66
N PRO A 194 1.99 -17.14 -15.01
CA PRO A 194 3.30 -17.60 -14.54
C PRO A 194 4.45 -16.64 -14.85
N ALA A 195 4.55 -16.13 -16.09
CA ALA A 195 5.63 -15.24 -16.48
C ALA A 195 5.57 -13.90 -15.73
N ILE A 196 4.37 -13.35 -15.54
CA ILE A 196 4.19 -12.11 -14.78
C ILE A 196 4.51 -12.33 -13.30
N LYS A 197 4.06 -13.44 -12.71
CA LYS A 197 4.35 -13.79 -11.32
C LYS A 197 5.86 -13.91 -11.07
N ALA A 198 6.61 -14.47 -12.00
CA ALA A 198 8.08 -14.60 -11.90
C ALA A 198 8.78 -13.24 -11.85
N MET A 199 8.26 -12.22 -12.56
CA MET A 199 8.83 -10.88 -12.59
C MET A 199 8.69 -10.10 -11.28
N LYS A 200 7.81 -10.52 -10.37
CA LYS A 200 7.48 -9.77 -9.13
C LYS A 200 8.70 -9.39 -8.29
N LYS A 201 9.70 -10.29 -8.21
CA LYS A 201 10.92 -10.07 -7.41
C LYS A 201 12.05 -9.44 -8.22
N SER A 202 12.24 -9.82 -9.47
CA SER A 202 13.36 -9.39 -10.32
C SER A 202 13.13 -8.04 -11.00
N ARG A 203 11.88 -7.70 -11.35
CA ARG A 203 11.52 -6.47 -12.08
C ARG A 203 10.34 -5.75 -11.43
N LYS A 204 10.47 -5.39 -10.15
CA LYS A 204 9.38 -4.84 -9.33
C LYS A 204 8.67 -3.62 -9.94
N LYS A 205 9.40 -2.67 -10.52
CA LYS A 205 8.81 -1.48 -11.17
C LYS A 205 7.94 -1.87 -12.37
N PHE A 206 8.48 -2.76 -13.22
CA PHE A 206 7.77 -3.27 -14.40
C PHE A 206 6.55 -4.11 -14.00
N TYR A 207 6.69 -4.99 -13.00
CA TYR A 207 5.59 -5.76 -12.44
C TYR A 207 4.44 -4.86 -11.95
N LYS A 208 4.75 -3.80 -11.20
CA LYS A 208 3.74 -2.84 -10.76
C LYS A 208 3.09 -2.11 -11.93
N ALA A 209 3.87 -1.67 -12.92
CA ALA A 209 3.30 -0.99 -14.10
C ALA A 209 2.29 -1.86 -14.87
N ILE A 210 2.52 -3.18 -14.92
CA ILE A 210 1.59 -4.13 -15.56
C ILE A 210 0.40 -4.41 -14.65
N CYS A 211 0.66 -4.82 -13.41
CA CYS A 211 -0.38 -5.33 -12.53
C CYS A 211 -1.24 -4.25 -11.87
N HIS A 212 -0.74 -3.00 -11.78
CA HIS A 212 -1.46 -1.87 -11.19
C HIS A 212 -1.91 -0.85 -12.26
N GLY A 213 -1.48 -1.02 -13.51
CA GLY A 213 -1.90 -0.16 -14.61
C GLY A 213 -3.32 -0.47 -15.04
N VAL A 214 -4.23 0.50 -14.85
CA VAL A 214 -5.63 0.40 -15.27
C VAL A 214 -5.80 1.10 -16.62
N ARG A 215 -6.67 0.56 -17.49
CA ARG A 215 -6.97 1.12 -18.81
C ARG A 215 -7.69 2.48 -18.70
N GLU A 216 -7.42 3.36 -19.66
CA GLU A 216 -7.93 4.73 -19.73
C GLU A 216 -8.79 4.95 -20.99
N ASP A 217 -9.17 3.87 -21.68
CA ASP A 217 -9.92 3.89 -22.95
C ASP A 217 -11.45 3.92 -22.76
N GLY A 218 -11.92 4.37 -21.58
CA GLY A 218 -13.33 4.54 -21.25
C GLY A 218 -14.05 3.29 -20.72
N ALA A 219 -13.37 2.13 -20.62
CA ALA A 219 -13.95 0.95 -19.96
C ALA A 219 -13.88 1.03 -18.42
N PHE A 220 -12.85 1.72 -17.89
CA PHE A 220 -12.82 2.14 -16.49
C PHE A 220 -13.09 3.65 -16.45
N ILE A 221 -14.14 4.04 -15.75
CA ILE A 221 -14.54 5.44 -15.60
C ILE A 221 -14.24 5.84 -14.17
N GLU A 222 -13.37 6.82 -14.01
CA GLU A 222 -13.03 7.38 -12.71
C GLU A 222 -14.23 8.17 -12.21
N ALA A 223 -14.89 7.63 -11.20
CA ALA A 223 -15.97 8.27 -10.47
C ALA A 223 -15.41 8.87 -9.18
N GLY A 224 -15.95 10.01 -8.73
CA GLY A 224 -15.53 10.63 -7.47
C GLY A 224 -15.87 9.76 -6.25
N GLU A 225 -15.41 10.17 -5.07
CA GLU A 225 -15.58 9.43 -3.80
C GLU A 225 -17.00 9.48 -3.22
N ASN A 226 -18.00 9.92 -4.01
CA ASN A 226 -19.39 10.00 -3.55
C ASN A 226 -20.15 8.75 -3.99
N ASP A 227 -20.06 7.70 -3.16
CA ASP A 227 -20.68 6.40 -3.42
C ASP A 227 -22.19 6.51 -3.66
N ASN A 228 -22.88 7.44 -2.99
CA ASN A 228 -24.33 7.63 -3.17
C ASN A 228 -24.67 8.04 -4.60
N LEU A 229 -23.87 8.92 -5.21
CA LEU A 229 -24.07 9.33 -6.60
C LEU A 229 -23.76 8.20 -7.59
N ILE A 230 -22.82 7.32 -7.25
CA ILE A 230 -22.46 6.15 -8.07
C ILE A 230 -23.59 5.13 -8.05
N VAL A 231 -24.17 4.86 -6.88
CA VAL A 231 -25.23 3.85 -6.70
C VAL A 231 -26.59 4.30 -7.26
N GLN A 232 -26.83 5.61 -7.38
CA GLN A 232 -28.06 6.17 -7.93
C GLN A 232 -28.09 6.27 -9.47
N LYS A 233 -26.96 6.07 -10.14
CA LYS A 233 -26.89 5.98 -11.61
C LYS A 233 -27.39 4.64 -12.13
#